data_AF-A0A6J4V7I8-F1
#
_entry.id   AF-A0A6J4V7I8-F1
#
_cell.length_a   1.000
_cell.length_b   1.000
_cell.length_c   1.000
_cell.angle_alpha   90.00
_cell.angle_beta   90.00
_cell.angle_gamma   90.00
#
_symmetry.space_group_name_H-M   'P 1'
#
loop_
_entity.id
_entity.type
_entity.pdbx_description
1 polymer ?
#
loop_
_entity_poly.entity_id
_entity_poly.type
_entity_poly.pdbx_seq_one_letter_code
_entity_poly.pdbx_strand_id
1 'polypeptide(L)'
;MPGAAVPVLALLLLVAAPLAPAPAPVGAATVGQSYDEVTQTVIAEVDAFWGRAFAAADLAYASPTAVAVDGPLTTACGPADSSTVAASYCGADQTIYYTPSFFLQAEREIGNFAWITVLAHEWGHHVQNLLGVERLPGNRFELQADCLAGAYARDAEARGLLEPGDITEATGMSAAGGDPIWLPQDELGAHGTNDDRIKAFMRGNLDGVVGCALPVALAAPSDVIVGGTTPSVAAGLFGLLPTGDDVVAGSTPIEEGGRTLEEIAATFPDPVDAAHRLATWGFQENAYRTFVPADGVGLFQVSLHRFGSAAAAAQALPYYADGRAAVLGLVELPTRRLGDQTIAVGGPVAEGSEVTLYVRRSDVLIRVSATVPTGDPAAVARDAARAVLAKPLVELPAPRLALADLLPTAAQLPPGLLPTEEGARSEAEITASFPDPVDAAQRFVTWGWRENAYRSFAAPDGDSTASGTTSLEVSLHRFASAAGAAEALPYYADGRAVSLGLREIPFAPIGDGARAVGGTVAAGEEVTIYAWRGDLLVRVSAVAAAGDPTADALAVAEAVVANAA
;
A
#
# COMPACT_ATOMS: atom_id res chain seq x y z
N MET A 1 -59.22 -24.37 -42.44
CA MET A 1 -58.73 -23.34 -41.51
C MET A 1 -58.69 -23.93 -40.10
N PRO A 2 -57.50 -24.21 -39.53
CA PRO A 2 -57.35 -24.47 -38.10
C PRO A 2 -56.46 -23.42 -37.42
N GLY A 3 -56.68 -23.26 -36.10
CA GLY A 3 -56.15 -22.19 -35.25
C GLY A 3 -54.67 -22.30 -34.87
N ALA A 4 -54.08 -21.16 -34.54
CA ALA A 4 -52.75 -21.03 -33.98
C ALA A 4 -52.83 -20.93 -32.45
N ALA A 5 -52.06 -21.79 -31.77
CA ALA A 5 -51.91 -21.84 -30.32
C ALA A 5 -50.99 -20.70 -29.82
N VAL A 6 -51.31 -20.18 -28.63
CA VAL A 6 -50.51 -19.20 -27.88
C VAL A 6 -49.43 -19.94 -27.08
N PRO A 7 -48.15 -19.55 -27.12
CA PRO A 7 -47.16 -20.09 -26.19
C PRO A 7 -47.25 -19.36 -24.84
N VAL A 8 -47.45 -20.14 -23.78
CA VAL A 8 -47.37 -19.70 -22.38
C VAL A 8 -45.90 -19.45 -22.05
N LEU A 9 -45.55 -18.21 -21.74
CA LEU A 9 -44.23 -17.82 -21.24
C LEU A 9 -44.12 -18.30 -19.77
N ALA A 10 -43.26 -19.27 -19.52
CA ALA A 10 -42.98 -19.77 -18.17
C ALA A 10 -42.29 -18.68 -17.35
N LEU A 11 -42.96 -18.22 -16.29
CA LEU A 11 -42.43 -17.32 -15.28
C LEU A 11 -41.39 -18.11 -14.45
N LEU A 12 -40.10 -17.94 -14.73
CA LEU A 12 -39.04 -18.33 -13.81
C LEU A 12 -39.07 -17.38 -12.61
N LEU A 13 -39.64 -17.82 -11.49
CA LEU A 13 -39.34 -17.23 -10.19
C LEU A 13 -37.87 -17.55 -9.87
N LEU A 14 -36.99 -16.56 -9.97
CA LEU A 14 -35.73 -16.61 -9.22
C LEU A 14 -36.08 -16.49 -7.74
N VAL A 15 -35.99 -17.61 -7.03
CA VAL A 15 -35.88 -17.59 -5.57
C VAL A 15 -34.50 -17.00 -5.28
N ALA A 16 -34.47 -15.75 -4.80
CA ALA A 16 -33.24 -15.18 -4.26
C ALA A 16 -32.80 -16.08 -3.10
N ALA A 17 -31.66 -16.75 -3.26
CA ALA A 17 -30.99 -17.37 -2.13
C ALA A 17 -30.66 -16.25 -1.12
N PRO A 18 -30.94 -16.43 0.18
CA PRO A 18 -30.53 -15.46 1.18
C PRO A 18 -29.02 -15.28 1.07
N LEU A 19 -28.54 -14.02 0.99
CA LEU A 19 -27.12 -13.73 1.16
C LEU A 19 -26.68 -14.38 2.46
N ALA A 20 -25.61 -15.18 2.42
CA ALA A 20 -24.98 -15.65 3.63
C ALA A 20 -24.62 -14.43 4.49
N PRO A 21 -24.90 -14.45 5.80
CA PRO A 21 -24.49 -13.36 6.68
C PRO A 21 -22.99 -13.16 6.56
N ALA A 22 -22.54 -11.90 6.58
CA ALA A 22 -21.12 -11.57 6.68
C ALA A 22 -20.52 -12.30 7.89
N PRO A 23 -19.28 -12.82 7.79
CA PRO A 23 -18.63 -13.48 8.91
C PRO A 23 -18.55 -12.51 10.10
N ALA A 24 -18.72 -13.05 11.31
CA ALA A 24 -18.65 -12.24 12.53
C ALA A 24 -17.20 -11.79 12.78
N PRO A 25 -16.98 -10.54 13.24
CA PRO A 25 -15.65 -10.08 13.61
C PRO A 25 -15.07 -10.94 14.73
N VAL A 26 -13.76 -11.21 14.66
CA VAL A 26 -13.04 -12.05 15.60
C VAL A 26 -12.75 -11.24 16.87
N GLY A 27 -13.03 -11.83 18.03
CA GLY A 27 -12.82 -11.16 19.33
C GLY A 27 -13.99 -10.30 19.81
N ALA A 28 -14.95 -9.99 18.94
CA ALA A 28 -16.17 -9.29 19.35
C ALA A 28 -17.15 -10.24 20.04
N ALA A 29 -17.46 -9.99 21.32
CA ALA A 29 -18.47 -10.74 22.04
C ALA A 29 -19.88 -10.42 21.49
N THR A 30 -20.60 -11.44 21.02
CA THR A 30 -22.03 -11.29 20.72
C THR A 30 -22.87 -11.34 21.99
N VAL A 31 -24.09 -10.78 21.94
CA VAL A 31 -24.99 -10.71 23.11
C VAL A 31 -25.23 -12.12 23.68
N GLY A 32 -24.69 -12.38 24.88
CA GLY A 32 -24.85 -13.63 25.61
C GLY A 32 -23.66 -14.58 25.58
N GLN A 33 -22.59 -14.28 24.83
CA GLN A 33 -21.33 -15.04 24.88
C GLN A 33 -20.51 -14.67 26.11
N SER A 34 -19.95 -15.71 26.74
CA SER A 34 -18.94 -15.58 27.79
C SER A 34 -17.56 -15.27 27.19
N TYR A 35 -16.69 -14.66 28.00
CA TYR A 35 -15.32 -14.35 27.59
C TYR A 35 -14.51 -15.61 27.25
N ASP A 36 -14.77 -16.71 27.94
CA ASP A 36 -14.15 -18.01 27.67
C ASP A 36 -14.55 -18.52 26.28
N GLU A 37 -15.82 -18.37 25.87
CA GLU A 37 -16.30 -18.77 24.55
C GLU A 37 -15.66 -17.94 23.43
N VAL A 38 -15.49 -16.63 23.64
CA VAL A 38 -14.77 -15.76 22.70
C VAL A 38 -13.30 -16.18 22.59
N THR A 39 -12.64 -16.41 23.73
CA THR A 39 -11.25 -16.86 23.79
C THR A 39 -11.04 -18.18 23.04
N GLN A 40 -11.92 -19.16 23.25
CA GLN A 40 -11.86 -20.44 22.53
C GLN A 40 -12.11 -20.30 21.03
N THR A 41 -12.96 -19.36 20.61
CA THR A 41 -13.21 -19.06 19.19
C THR A 41 -11.97 -18.47 18.53
N VAL A 42 -11.31 -17.51 19.19
CA VAL A 42 -10.06 -16.92 18.70
C VAL A 42 -8.95 -17.97 18.60
N ILE A 43 -8.79 -18.79 19.65
CA ILE A 43 -7.84 -19.92 19.65
C ILE A 43 -8.07 -20.83 18.44
N ALA A 44 -9.31 -21.24 18.21
CA ALA A 44 -9.64 -22.11 17.09
C ALA A 44 -9.35 -21.45 15.73
N GLU A 45 -9.51 -20.14 15.61
CA GLU A 45 -9.30 -19.43 14.35
C GLU A 45 -7.81 -19.19 14.04
N VAL A 46 -7.00 -18.84 15.05
CA VAL A 46 -5.53 -18.77 14.90
C VAL A 46 -4.96 -20.16 14.56
N ASP A 47 -5.43 -21.21 15.23
CA ASP A 47 -5.04 -22.60 14.95
C ASP A 47 -5.42 -23.02 13.53
N ALA A 48 -6.65 -22.72 13.10
CA ALA A 48 -7.12 -23.03 11.76
C ALA A 48 -6.32 -22.29 10.68
N PHE A 49 -5.92 -21.03 10.91
CA PHE A 49 -5.03 -20.30 10.02
C PHE A 49 -3.71 -21.04 9.81
N TRP A 50 -3.04 -21.44 10.88
CA TRP A 50 -1.77 -22.15 10.79
C TRP A 50 -1.91 -23.56 10.20
N GLY A 51 -2.99 -24.26 10.53
CA GLY A 51 -3.32 -25.54 9.89
C GLY A 51 -3.44 -25.42 8.37
N ARG A 52 -4.10 -24.35 7.87
CA ARG A 52 -4.15 -24.08 6.43
C ARG A 52 -2.77 -23.72 5.87
N ALA A 53 -1.98 -22.91 6.58
CA ALA A 53 -0.67 -22.45 6.13
C ALA A 53 0.34 -23.59 5.94
N PHE A 54 0.40 -24.49 6.91
CA PHE A 54 1.26 -25.67 6.84
C PHE A 54 0.78 -26.65 5.77
N ALA A 55 -0.54 -26.88 5.67
CA ALA A 55 -1.09 -27.74 4.62
C ALA A 55 -0.76 -27.24 3.21
N ALA A 56 -0.83 -25.93 2.98
CA ALA A 56 -0.47 -25.35 1.69
C ALA A 56 1.03 -25.43 1.36
N ALA A 57 1.88 -25.51 2.39
CA ALA A 57 3.31 -25.73 2.27
C ALA A 57 3.72 -27.21 2.21
N ASP A 58 2.76 -28.14 2.17
CA ASP A 58 2.99 -29.59 2.26
C ASP A 58 3.78 -30.00 3.53
N LEU A 59 3.53 -29.29 4.63
CA LEU A 59 4.15 -29.52 5.94
C LEU A 59 3.12 -30.04 6.94
N ALA A 60 3.58 -30.85 7.89
CA ALA A 60 2.74 -31.36 8.96
C ALA A 60 2.53 -30.30 10.04
N TYR A 61 1.27 -30.03 10.37
CA TYR A 61 0.87 -29.16 11.48
C TYR A 61 0.41 -29.98 12.68
N ALA A 62 0.81 -29.57 13.88
CA ALA A 62 0.31 -30.12 15.13
C ALA A 62 -0.11 -28.95 16.01
N SER A 63 -1.41 -28.80 16.27
CA SER A 63 -1.97 -27.72 17.09
C SER A 63 -1.31 -27.69 18.48
N PRO A 64 -0.95 -26.51 19.01
CA PRO A 64 -0.49 -26.39 20.38
C PRO A 64 -1.65 -26.59 21.35
N THR A 65 -1.34 -26.92 22.60
CA THR A 65 -2.34 -26.80 23.68
C THR A 65 -2.43 -25.34 24.12
N ALA A 66 -3.61 -24.84 24.49
CA ALA A 66 -3.77 -23.52 25.10
C ALA A 66 -4.35 -23.66 26.52
N VAL A 67 -3.66 -23.12 27.53
CA VAL A 67 -4.03 -23.27 28.95
C VAL A 67 -4.09 -21.90 29.63
N ALA A 68 -5.24 -21.62 30.26
CA ALA A 68 -5.42 -20.44 31.09
C ALA A 68 -4.60 -20.55 32.39
N VAL A 69 -3.92 -19.46 32.75
CA VAL A 69 -3.16 -19.28 33.99
C VAL A 69 -3.95 -18.35 34.90
N ASP A 70 -4.64 -18.93 35.88
CA ASP A 70 -5.42 -18.18 36.89
C ASP A 70 -4.69 -18.05 38.24
N GLY A 71 -3.51 -18.64 38.36
CA GLY A 71 -2.65 -18.61 39.55
C GLY A 71 -1.36 -19.39 39.35
N PRO A 72 -0.54 -19.57 40.39
CA PRO A 72 0.77 -20.21 40.27
C PRO A 72 0.66 -21.65 39.78
N LEU A 73 1.41 -21.99 38.72
CA LEU A 73 1.54 -23.37 38.21
C LEU A 73 2.96 -23.63 37.69
N THR A 74 3.32 -24.92 37.55
CA THR A 74 4.61 -25.34 37.01
C THR A 74 4.40 -25.92 35.60
N THR A 75 4.97 -25.27 34.59
CA THR A 75 4.99 -25.70 33.18
C THR A 75 6.23 -26.56 32.89
N ALA A 76 6.33 -27.18 31.71
CA ALA A 76 7.57 -27.84 31.31
C ALA A 76 8.76 -26.85 31.13
N CYS A 77 8.48 -25.55 30.99
CA CYS A 77 9.48 -24.49 30.82
C CYS A 77 9.79 -23.73 32.13
N GLY A 78 9.12 -24.06 33.24
CA GLY A 78 9.33 -23.43 34.53
C GLY A 78 8.04 -22.91 35.20
N PRO A 79 8.16 -22.17 36.31
CA PRO A 79 7.01 -21.59 36.98
C PRO A 79 6.33 -20.52 36.12
N ALA A 80 5.00 -20.51 36.11
CA ALA A 80 4.16 -19.48 35.50
C ALA A 80 3.13 -18.98 36.53
N ASP A 81 2.84 -17.69 36.49
CA ASP A 81 1.87 -17.04 37.38
C ASP A 81 1.17 -15.89 36.66
N SER A 82 -0.13 -15.72 36.92
CA SER A 82 -0.98 -14.71 36.29
C SER A 82 -0.57 -13.26 36.56
N SER A 83 0.28 -13.02 37.57
CA SER A 83 0.85 -11.69 37.85
C SER A 83 2.13 -11.38 37.07
N THR A 84 2.71 -12.36 36.37
CA THR A 84 4.03 -12.24 35.74
C THR A 84 4.06 -12.58 34.26
N VAL A 85 2.99 -13.21 33.73
CA VAL A 85 2.91 -13.67 32.35
C VAL A 85 1.64 -13.13 31.72
N ALA A 86 1.77 -12.46 30.57
CA ALA A 86 0.62 -12.07 29.74
C ALA A 86 0.15 -13.28 28.90
N ALA A 87 1.06 -13.80 28.09
CA ALA A 87 1.03 -15.12 27.51
C ALA A 87 2.48 -15.61 27.31
N SER A 88 2.67 -16.91 27.09
CA SER A 88 3.97 -17.50 26.76
C SER A 88 3.81 -18.86 26.09
N TYR A 89 4.62 -19.13 25.07
CA TYR A 89 4.75 -20.45 24.47
C TYR A 89 5.87 -21.27 25.11
N CYS A 90 5.56 -22.48 25.56
CA CYS A 90 6.53 -23.46 26.02
C CYS A 90 6.81 -24.51 24.93
N GLY A 91 8.01 -24.46 24.35
CA GLY A 91 8.43 -25.42 23.31
C GLY A 91 8.58 -26.87 23.80
N ALA A 92 8.78 -27.09 25.10
CA ALA A 92 9.02 -28.42 25.67
C ALA A 92 7.76 -29.30 25.78
N ASP A 93 6.59 -28.69 25.99
CA ASP A 93 5.29 -29.35 26.03
C ASP A 93 4.32 -28.85 24.94
N GLN A 94 4.81 -27.95 24.07
CA GLN A 94 4.07 -27.32 22.98
C GLN A 94 2.77 -26.63 23.44
N THR A 95 2.82 -25.98 24.60
CA THR A 95 1.66 -25.31 25.21
C THR A 95 1.80 -23.79 25.20
N ILE A 96 0.75 -23.08 24.81
CA ILE A 96 0.56 -21.65 25.00
C ILE A 96 -0.16 -21.45 26.33
N TYR A 97 0.53 -20.83 27.28
CA TYR A 97 -0.03 -20.43 28.56
C TYR A 97 -0.46 -18.96 28.46
N TYR A 98 -1.70 -18.64 28.80
CA TYR A 98 -2.23 -17.28 28.70
C TYR A 98 -2.97 -16.87 29.96
N THR A 99 -2.98 -15.59 30.30
CA THR A 99 -3.65 -15.08 31.50
C THR A 99 -4.92 -14.32 31.14
N PRO A 100 -6.12 -14.86 31.44
CA PRO A 100 -7.39 -14.21 31.08
C PRO A 100 -7.55 -12.79 31.63
N SER A 101 -7.05 -12.51 32.84
CA SER A 101 -7.11 -11.17 33.42
C SER A 101 -6.28 -10.14 32.66
N PHE A 102 -5.18 -10.56 32.03
CA PHE A 102 -4.38 -9.67 31.17
C PHE A 102 -5.11 -9.38 29.86
N PHE A 103 -5.73 -10.40 29.23
CA PHE A 103 -6.51 -10.19 28.00
C PHE A 103 -7.66 -9.20 28.21
N LEU A 104 -8.39 -9.34 29.32
CA LEU A 104 -9.44 -8.40 29.73
C LEU A 104 -8.91 -6.98 29.97
N GLN A 105 -7.67 -6.84 30.41
CA GLN A 105 -7.05 -5.53 30.61
C GLN A 105 -6.65 -4.90 29.26
N ALA A 106 -5.95 -5.65 28.40
CA ALA A 106 -5.55 -5.21 27.08
C ALA A 106 -6.77 -4.78 26.22
N GLU A 107 -7.87 -5.52 26.32
CA GLU A 107 -9.13 -5.15 25.67
C GLU A 107 -9.68 -3.80 26.15
N ARG A 108 -9.62 -3.53 27.45
CA ARG A 108 -10.13 -2.26 28.00
C ARG A 108 -9.23 -1.07 27.70
N GLU A 109 -7.92 -1.30 27.62
CA GLU A 109 -6.93 -0.23 27.49
C GLU A 109 -6.62 0.10 26.02
N ILE A 110 -6.65 -0.90 25.14
CA ILE A 110 -6.23 -0.78 23.74
C ILE A 110 -7.37 -1.17 22.79
N GLY A 111 -8.02 -2.31 23.03
CA GLY A 111 -9.16 -2.78 22.24
C GLY A 111 -9.19 -4.30 22.04
N ASN A 112 -10.27 -4.81 21.46
CA ASN A 112 -10.57 -6.25 21.41
C ASN A 112 -9.54 -7.06 20.61
N PHE A 113 -8.84 -6.47 19.65
CA PHE A 113 -7.81 -7.14 18.88
C PHE A 113 -6.42 -7.11 19.54
N ALA A 114 -6.24 -6.29 20.59
CA ALA A 114 -4.96 -6.16 21.28
C ALA A 114 -4.50 -7.50 21.88
N TRP A 115 -5.34 -8.15 22.69
CA TRP A 115 -4.95 -9.43 23.30
C TRP A 115 -4.84 -10.58 22.28
N ILE A 116 -5.57 -10.49 21.16
CA ILE A 116 -5.46 -11.42 20.04
C ILE A 116 -4.08 -11.34 19.39
N THR A 117 -3.51 -10.13 19.31
CA THR A 117 -2.15 -9.90 18.81
C THR A 117 -1.12 -10.62 19.68
N VAL A 118 -1.28 -10.59 21.00
CA VAL A 118 -0.42 -11.32 21.94
C VAL A 118 -0.57 -12.83 21.77
N LEU A 119 -1.80 -13.33 21.66
CA LEU A 119 -2.03 -14.76 21.44
C LEU A 119 -1.45 -15.25 20.11
N ALA A 120 -1.61 -14.47 19.03
CA ALA A 120 -1.06 -14.78 17.71
C ALA A 120 0.47 -14.74 17.70
N HIS A 121 1.10 -13.86 18.49
CA HIS A 121 2.55 -13.84 18.70
C HIS A 121 3.05 -15.14 19.32
N GLU A 122 2.40 -15.64 20.38
CA GLU A 122 2.77 -16.93 20.98
C GLU A 122 2.58 -18.12 20.01
N TRP A 123 1.58 -18.04 19.13
CA TRP A 123 1.45 -18.99 18.03
C TRP A 123 2.62 -18.89 17.03
N GLY A 124 3.17 -17.70 16.82
CA GLY A 124 4.41 -17.49 16.07
C GLY A 124 5.58 -18.30 16.62
N HIS A 125 5.76 -18.32 17.95
CA HIS A 125 6.77 -19.18 18.59
C HIS A 125 6.49 -20.67 18.42
N HIS A 126 5.23 -21.07 18.45
CA HIS A 126 4.86 -22.44 18.15
C HIS A 126 5.24 -22.84 16.72
N VAL A 127 4.98 -21.97 15.74
CA VAL A 127 5.37 -22.17 14.33
C VAL A 127 6.89 -22.24 14.19
N GLN A 128 7.63 -21.35 14.85
CA GLN A 128 9.09 -21.38 14.90
C GLN A 128 9.60 -22.73 15.43
N ASN A 129 8.99 -23.26 16.50
CA ASN A 129 9.35 -24.56 17.07
C ASN A 129 9.06 -25.73 16.11
N LEU A 130 7.91 -25.75 15.45
CA LEU A 130 7.58 -26.79 14.46
C LEU A 130 8.55 -26.80 13.27
N LEU A 131 9.07 -25.64 12.89
CA LEU A 131 10.00 -25.47 11.77
C LEU A 131 11.48 -25.59 12.17
N GLY A 132 11.76 -25.80 13.46
CA GLY A 132 13.13 -25.91 13.97
C GLY A 132 13.92 -24.60 13.88
N VAL A 133 13.25 -23.45 13.96
CA VAL A 133 13.90 -22.15 13.99
C VAL A 133 14.64 -21.99 15.32
N GLU A 134 15.95 -21.78 15.24
CA GLU A 134 16.78 -21.62 16.44
C GLU A 134 16.57 -20.24 17.08
N ARG A 135 16.46 -20.24 18.41
CA ARG A 135 16.46 -19.01 19.21
C ARG A 135 17.87 -18.44 19.29
N LEU A 136 18.23 -17.64 18.29
CA LEU A 136 19.50 -16.91 18.26
C LEU A 136 19.47 -15.72 19.23
N PRO A 137 20.63 -15.27 19.74
CA PRO A 137 20.72 -14.05 20.53
C PRO A 137 20.19 -12.81 19.79
N GLY A 138 19.62 -11.88 20.55
CA GLY A 138 19.00 -10.66 20.06
C GLY A 138 17.52 -10.79 19.73
N ASN A 139 16.93 -9.67 19.31
CA ASN A 139 15.48 -9.53 19.16
C ASN A 139 14.86 -10.19 17.92
N ARG A 140 15.67 -10.73 16.99
CA ARG A 140 15.17 -11.26 15.71
C ARG A 140 14.16 -12.38 15.87
N PHE A 141 14.33 -13.23 16.89
CA PHE A 141 13.43 -14.35 17.14
C PHE A 141 12.04 -13.86 17.58
N GLU A 142 12.00 -12.89 18.50
CA GLU A 142 10.78 -12.27 19.00
C GLU A 142 10.10 -11.42 17.92
N LEU A 143 10.86 -10.63 17.16
CA LEU A 143 10.35 -9.86 16.03
C LEU A 143 9.77 -10.74 14.92
N GLN A 144 10.34 -11.92 14.68
CA GLN A 144 9.74 -12.84 13.72
C GLN A 144 8.37 -13.35 14.23
N ALA A 145 8.20 -13.58 15.53
CA ALA A 145 6.89 -13.93 16.09
C ALA A 145 5.87 -12.79 15.96
N ASP A 146 6.28 -11.53 16.14
CA ASP A 146 5.44 -10.36 15.85
C ASP A 146 5.02 -10.29 14.37
N CYS A 147 5.94 -10.58 13.45
CA CYS A 147 5.62 -10.69 12.04
C CYS A 147 4.58 -11.78 11.78
N LEU A 148 4.72 -12.96 12.40
CA LEU A 148 3.77 -14.05 12.22
C LEU A 148 2.37 -13.70 12.76
N ALA A 149 2.29 -12.92 13.83
CA ALA A 149 1.03 -12.35 14.32
C ALA A 149 0.40 -11.41 13.28
N GLY A 150 1.19 -10.56 12.63
CA GLY A 150 0.74 -9.73 11.53
C GLY A 150 0.23 -10.53 10.33
N ALA A 151 0.88 -11.65 10.01
CA ALA A 151 0.45 -12.52 8.92
C ALA A 151 -0.93 -13.16 9.18
N TYR A 152 -1.26 -13.46 10.44
CA TYR A 152 -2.61 -13.86 10.83
C TYR A 152 -3.60 -12.70 10.67
N ALA A 153 -3.25 -11.49 11.13
CA ALA A 153 -4.10 -10.32 10.99
C ALA A 153 -4.47 -10.04 9.51
N ARG A 154 -3.51 -10.22 8.59
CA ARG A 154 -3.75 -10.13 7.14
C ARG A 154 -4.81 -11.12 6.64
N ASP A 155 -4.75 -12.38 7.08
CA ASP A 155 -5.74 -13.40 6.70
C ASP A 155 -7.11 -13.07 7.29
N ALA A 156 -7.15 -12.62 8.55
CA ALA A 156 -8.37 -12.17 9.20
C ALA A 156 -8.99 -10.98 8.44
N GLU A 157 -8.21 -9.99 8.03
CA GLU A 157 -8.66 -8.83 7.26
C GLU A 157 -9.24 -9.27 5.91
N ALA A 158 -8.51 -10.11 5.16
CA ALA A 158 -8.94 -10.63 3.87
C ALA A 158 -10.25 -11.45 3.94
N ARG A 159 -10.54 -12.02 5.12
CA ARG A 159 -11.76 -12.79 5.40
C ARG A 159 -12.88 -11.93 6.01
N GLY A 160 -12.67 -10.63 6.17
CA GLY A 160 -13.63 -9.70 6.77
C GLY A 160 -13.87 -9.96 8.27
N LEU A 161 -12.86 -10.51 8.96
CA LEU A 161 -12.91 -10.83 10.38
C LEU A 161 -12.42 -9.69 11.27
N LEU A 162 -11.87 -8.62 10.69
CA LEU A 162 -11.42 -7.44 11.42
C LEU A 162 -12.43 -6.30 11.35
N GLU A 163 -12.51 -5.53 12.42
CA GLU A 163 -13.21 -4.26 12.50
C GLU A 163 -12.26 -3.09 12.11
N PRO A 164 -12.81 -1.96 11.64
CA PRO A 164 -12.00 -0.76 11.43
C PRO A 164 -11.37 -0.30 12.75
N GLY A 165 -10.04 -0.42 12.85
CA GLY A 165 -9.30 -0.08 14.06
C GLY A 165 -8.41 -1.22 14.56
N ASP A 166 -8.73 -2.47 14.25
CA ASP A 166 -8.04 -3.65 14.80
C ASP A 166 -6.54 -3.69 14.49
N ILE A 167 -6.13 -3.22 13.31
CA ILE A 167 -4.70 -3.10 12.94
C ILE A 167 -4.00 -2.01 13.78
N THR A 168 -4.71 -0.92 14.11
CA THR A 168 -4.21 0.12 15.00
C THR A 168 -4.09 -0.40 16.43
N GLU A 169 -5.05 -1.20 16.90
CA GLU A 169 -5.01 -1.87 18.21
C GLU A 169 -3.84 -2.87 18.28
N ALA A 170 -3.64 -3.65 17.22
CA ALA A 170 -2.55 -4.61 17.11
C ALA A 170 -1.19 -3.93 17.18
N THR A 171 -0.98 -2.87 16.40
CA THR A 171 0.26 -2.09 16.44
C THR A 171 0.44 -1.38 17.78
N GLY A 172 -0.64 -0.92 18.41
CA GLY A 172 -0.63 -0.39 19.78
C GLY A 172 -0.17 -1.43 20.81
N MET A 173 -0.65 -2.67 20.70
CA MET A 173 -0.21 -3.78 21.57
C MET A 173 1.24 -4.20 21.30
N SER A 174 1.66 -4.28 20.04
CA SER A 174 3.05 -4.52 19.66
C SER A 174 3.98 -3.43 20.20
N ALA A 175 3.54 -2.17 20.19
CA ALA A 175 4.27 -1.07 20.80
C ALA A 175 4.37 -1.22 22.33
N ALA A 176 3.27 -1.59 23.00
CA ALA A 176 3.19 -1.66 24.45
C ALA A 176 4.09 -2.75 25.06
N GLY A 177 4.32 -3.85 24.33
CA GLY A 177 5.25 -4.91 24.76
C GLY A 177 6.69 -4.73 24.27
N GLY A 178 7.06 -3.56 23.75
CA GLY A 178 8.43 -3.26 23.34
C GLY A 178 9.37 -3.02 24.53
N ASP A 179 10.63 -3.41 24.35
CA ASP A 179 11.70 -3.13 25.29
C ASP A 179 11.98 -1.62 25.33
N PRO A 180 12.26 -1.04 26.51
CA PRO A 180 12.77 0.31 26.61
C PRO A 180 14.05 0.51 25.77
N ILE A 181 14.16 1.65 25.11
CA ILE A 181 15.25 1.97 24.15
C ILE A 181 16.67 1.85 24.74
N TRP A 182 16.82 1.84 26.06
CA TRP A 182 18.11 1.68 26.74
C TRP A 182 18.47 0.23 27.06
N LEU A 183 17.60 -0.75 26.83
CA LEU A 183 17.92 -2.16 26.96
C LEU A 183 18.70 -2.68 25.74
N PRO A 184 19.79 -3.44 25.93
CA PRO A 184 20.52 -4.07 24.83
C PRO A 184 19.61 -5.00 24.01
N GLN A 185 19.66 -4.87 22.68
CA GLN A 185 18.79 -5.58 21.73
C GLN A 185 19.43 -6.83 21.13
N ASP A 186 20.68 -7.10 21.49
CA ASP A 186 21.50 -8.25 21.10
C ASP A 186 21.55 -9.35 22.17
N GLU A 187 20.93 -9.11 23.33
CA GLU A 187 20.83 -10.07 24.43
C GLU A 187 19.79 -11.16 24.12
N LEU A 188 19.99 -12.35 24.70
CA LEU A 188 19.04 -13.45 24.59
C LEU A 188 17.75 -13.07 25.34
N GLY A 189 16.63 -13.03 24.62
CA GLY A 189 15.32 -12.68 25.18
C GLY A 189 14.96 -11.19 25.11
N ALA A 190 15.68 -10.39 24.31
CA ALA A 190 15.21 -9.07 23.90
C ALA A 190 13.97 -9.21 22.99
N HIS A 191 12.91 -8.45 23.25
CA HIS A 191 11.68 -8.46 22.46
C HIS A 191 11.74 -7.53 21.25
N GLY A 192 12.61 -6.51 21.29
CA GLY A 192 12.63 -5.44 20.28
C GLY A 192 12.09 -4.13 20.85
N THR A 193 12.55 -3.00 20.31
CA THR A 193 11.96 -1.70 20.68
C THR A 193 10.52 -1.60 20.16
N ASN A 194 9.74 -0.65 20.70
CA ASN A 194 8.37 -0.41 20.24
C ASN A 194 8.27 -0.29 18.71
N ASP A 195 9.19 0.47 18.10
CA ASP A 195 9.24 0.66 16.65
C ASP A 195 9.59 -0.62 15.90
N ASP A 196 10.50 -1.44 16.43
CA ASP A 196 10.89 -2.71 15.82
C ASP A 196 9.73 -3.69 15.79
N ARG A 197 9.00 -3.79 16.91
CA ARG A 197 7.83 -4.66 17.03
C ARG A 197 6.69 -4.23 16.11
N ILE A 198 6.41 -2.93 16.01
CA ILE A 198 5.43 -2.39 15.04
C ILE A 198 5.86 -2.73 13.60
N LYS A 199 7.12 -2.48 13.24
CA LYS A 199 7.64 -2.76 11.89
C LYS A 199 7.54 -4.25 11.57
N ALA A 200 7.85 -5.11 12.53
CA ALA A 200 7.77 -6.55 12.35
C ALA A 200 6.33 -7.02 12.15
N PHE A 201 5.40 -6.60 13.02
CA PHE A 201 3.98 -6.87 12.85
C PHE A 201 3.46 -6.39 11.49
N MET A 202 3.75 -5.14 11.13
CA MET A 202 3.28 -4.57 9.85
C MET A 202 3.89 -5.27 8.64
N ARG A 203 5.13 -5.77 8.73
CA ARG A 203 5.71 -6.61 7.67
C ARG A 203 4.87 -7.86 7.42
N GLY A 204 4.47 -8.57 8.47
CA GLY A 204 3.59 -9.72 8.32
C GLY A 204 2.19 -9.36 7.85
N ASN A 205 1.64 -8.24 8.34
CA ASN A 205 0.33 -7.77 7.93
C ASN A 205 0.26 -7.40 6.43
N LEU A 206 1.33 -6.82 5.90
CA LEU A 206 1.40 -6.42 4.49
C LEU A 206 1.82 -7.58 3.58
N ASP A 207 2.89 -8.28 3.95
CA ASP A 207 3.56 -9.27 3.10
C ASP A 207 3.13 -10.72 3.38
N GLY A 208 2.30 -10.94 4.40
CA GLY A 208 1.90 -12.26 4.87
C GLY A 208 3.07 -13.06 5.45
N VAL A 209 2.89 -14.38 5.55
CA VAL A 209 3.90 -15.28 6.15
C VAL A 209 5.24 -15.23 5.40
N VAL A 210 5.22 -14.94 4.10
CA VAL A 210 6.42 -14.81 3.25
C VAL A 210 7.34 -13.68 3.74
N GLY A 211 6.77 -12.54 4.15
CA GLY A 211 7.53 -11.41 4.70
C GLY A 211 8.25 -11.74 6.02
N CYS A 212 7.85 -12.81 6.70
CA CYS A 212 8.44 -13.23 7.97
C CYS A 212 9.64 -14.17 7.82
N ALA A 213 10.09 -14.40 6.57
CA ALA A 213 11.26 -15.22 6.25
C ALA A 213 11.16 -16.67 6.76
N LEU A 214 9.97 -17.29 6.65
CA LEU A 214 9.74 -18.70 6.95
C LEU A 214 9.32 -19.50 5.70
N PRO A 215 9.69 -20.80 5.62
CA PRO A 215 9.33 -21.69 4.52
C PRO A 215 7.90 -22.27 4.62
N VAL A 216 6.97 -21.55 5.24
CA VAL A 216 5.55 -21.90 5.32
C VAL A 216 4.76 -20.82 4.58
N ALA A 217 4.17 -21.14 3.44
CA ALA A 217 3.33 -20.19 2.71
C ALA A 217 1.94 -20.78 2.50
N LEU A 218 0.91 -20.02 2.85
CA LEU A 218 -0.42 -20.25 2.30
C LEU A 218 -0.35 -20.08 0.78
N ALA A 219 -0.80 -21.10 0.05
CA ALA A 219 -1.30 -20.88 -1.28
C ALA A 219 -2.41 -19.83 -1.15
N ALA A 220 -2.34 -18.77 -1.96
CA ALA A 220 -3.39 -17.77 -2.01
C ALA A 220 -4.76 -18.48 -2.08
N PRO A 221 -5.79 -17.99 -1.37
CA PRO A 221 -7.10 -18.63 -1.38
C PRO A 221 -7.51 -18.87 -2.83
N SER A 222 -7.81 -20.13 -3.14
CA SER A 222 -8.10 -20.56 -4.48
C SER A 222 -9.27 -19.75 -5.03
N ASP A 223 -9.05 -19.16 -6.20
CA ASP A 223 -10.04 -18.47 -7.02
C ASP A 223 -11.35 -19.27 -7.06
N VAL A 224 -12.36 -18.83 -6.30
CA VAL A 224 -13.73 -19.03 -6.74
C VAL A 224 -13.87 -18.16 -7.98
N ILE A 225 -13.75 -18.81 -9.14
CA ILE A 225 -14.06 -18.21 -10.44
C ILE A 225 -15.55 -17.82 -10.43
N VAL A 226 -15.84 -16.60 -9.98
CA VAL A 226 -16.91 -15.78 -10.53
C VAL A 226 -16.22 -14.90 -11.55
N GLY A 227 -16.55 -15.13 -12.83
CA GLY A 227 -15.87 -14.57 -13.99
C GLY A 227 -15.49 -13.10 -13.84
N GLY A 228 -14.24 -12.88 -13.46
CA GLY A 228 -13.53 -11.62 -13.49
C GLY A 228 -12.14 -11.93 -14.00
N THR A 229 -11.76 -11.29 -15.10
CA THR A 229 -10.44 -11.43 -15.71
C THR A 229 -9.34 -11.29 -14.67
N THR A 230 -8.48 -12.31 -14.56
CA THR A 230 -7.24 -12.30 -13.78
C THR A 230 -6.44 -11.03 -14.06
N PRO A 231 -6.01 -10.26 -13.04
CA PRO A 231 -4.96 -9.29 -13.21
C PRO A 231 -3.66 -10.04 -13.55
N SER A 232 -3.08 -9.70 -14.69
CA SER A 232 -1.81 -10.22 -15.18
C SER A 232 -0.68 -9.98 -14.16
N VAL A 233 0.13 -11.02 -13.88
CA VAL A 233 1.43 -10.94 -13.18
C VAL A 233 2.49 -10.28 -14.08
N ALA A 234 2.17 -9.14 -14.70
CA ALA A 234 3.08 -8.38 -15.55
C ALA A 234 2.75 -6.88 -15.50
N ALA A 235 3.14 -6.18 -14.42
CA ALA A 235 3.18 -4.73 -14.43
C ALA A 235 4.15 -4.17 -13.35
N GLY A 236 5.45 -4.05 -13.65
CA GLY A 236 6.42 -3.42 -12.72
C GLY A 236 7.88 -3.50 -13.19
N LEU A 237 8.80 -2.78 -12.53
CA LEU A 237 10.25 -2.88 -12.81
C LEU A 237 10.78 -4.33 -12.68
N PHE A 238 10.15 -5.18 -11.86
CA PHE A 238 10.54 -6.59 -11.70
C PHE A 238 10.58 -7.38 -13.02
N GLY A 239 9.69 -7.09 -13.97
CA GLY A 239 9.70 -7.73 -15.28
C GLY A 239 10.93 -7.40 -16.13
N LEU A 240 11.65 -6.33 -15.78
CA LEU A 240 12.88 -5.91 -16.45
C LEU A 240 14.14 -6.50 -15.78
N LEU A 241 14.03 -7.08 -14.58
CA LEU A 241 15.16 -7.74 -13.95
C LEU A 241 15.57 -8.97 -14.75
N PRO A 242 16.88 -9.21 -14.95
CA PRO A 242 17.35 -10.36 -15.69
C PRO A 242 17.17 -11.63 -14.86
N THR A 243 17.07 -12.79 -15.51
CA THR A 243 17.17 -14.10 -14.84
C THR A 243 18.64 -14.53 -14.75
N GLY A 244 18.93 -15.62 -14.03
CA GLY A 244 20.30 -16.16 -13.96
C GLY A 244 20.91 -16.43 -15.34
N ASP A 245 20.10 -16.94 -16.27
CA ASP A 245 20.53 -17.26 -17.63
C ASP A 245 20.73 -16.02 -18.52
N ASP A 246 20.12 -14.89 -18.17
CA ASP A 246 20.17 -13.64 -18.96
C ASP A 246 21.52 -12.89 -18.81
N VAL A 247 22.29 -13.12 -17.74
CA VAL A 247 23.44 -12.27 -17.35
C VAL A 247 24.79 -12.96 -17.49
N VAL A 248 25.05 -13.96 -16.64
CA VAL A 248 26.24 -14.80 -16.63
C VAL A 248 25.72 -16.21 -16.51
N ALA A 249 25.91 -17.03 -17.54
CA ALA A 249 25.35 -18.37 -17.61
C ALA A 249 25.69 -19.18 -16.34
N GLY A 250 24.69 -19.73 -15.68
CA GLY A 250 24.83 -20.47 -14.42
C GLY A 250 24.82 -19.62 -13.14
N SER A 251 24.58 -18.30 -13.23
CA SER A 251 24.34 -17.47 -12.06
C SER A 251 23.03 -17.81 -11.36
N THR A 252 23.04 -17.82 -10.03
CA THR A 252 21.87 -18.11 -9.21
C THR A 252 21.36 -16.84 -8.50
N PRO A 253 20.06 -16.50 -8.61
CA PRO A 253 19.49 -15.44 -7.80
C PRO A 253 19.43 -15.88 -6.33
N ILE A 254 19.87 -15.02 -5.43
CA ILE A 254 19.90 -15.30 -3.98
C ILE A 254 19.01 -14.36 -3.17
N GLU A 255 18.60 -13.24 -3.75
CA GLU A 255 17.78 -12.22 -3.09
C GLU A 255 17.10 -11.38 -4.17
N GLU A 256 15.85 -11.01 -3.97
CA GLU A 256 15.12 -10.05 -4.80
C GLU A 256 14.10 -9.29 -3.96
N GLY A 257 13.75 -8.08 -4.38
CA GLY A 257 12.85 -7.24 -3.61
C GLY A 257 12.68 -5.86 -4.22
N GLY A 258 11.81 -5.06 -3.61
CA GLY A 258 11.76 -3.62 -3.81
C GLY A 258 12.30 -2.91 -2.59
N ARG A 259 12.70 -1.65 -2.76
CA ARG A 259 13.08 -0.77 -1.65
C ARG A 259 12.23 0.50 -1.67
N THR A 260 11.84 0.97 -0.49
CA THR A 260 11.16 2.27 -0.35
C THR A 260 12.13 3.42 -0.62
N LEU A 261 11.58 4.62 -0.74
CA LEU A 261 12.36 5.85 -0.86
C LEU A 261 13.31 6.01 0.32
N GLU A 262 12.81 5.79 1.54
CA GLU A 262 13.56 5.94 2.80
C GLU A 262 14.68 4.90 2.90
N GLU A 263 14.41 3.66 2.51
CA GLU A 263 15.42 2.59 2.48
C GLU A 263 16.54 2.88 1.48
N ILE A 264 16.21 3.47 0.32
CA ILE A 264 17.21 3.89 -0.66
C ILE A 264 17.99 5.10 -0.13
N ALA A 265 17.29 6.09 0.45
CA ALA A 265 17.91 7.29 1.01
C ALA A 265 18.92 6.94 2.11
N ALA A 266 18.61 5.95 2.95
CA ALA A 266 19.51 5.44 3.99
C ALA A 266 20.85 4.88 3.45
N THR A 267 20.96 4.59 2.14
CA THR A 267 22.21 4.12 1.52
C THR A 267 23.16 5.25 1.13
N PHE A 268 22.75 6.51 1.26
CA PHE A 268 23.56 7.69 0.93
C PHE A 268 24.26 8.27 2.17
N PRO A 269 25.37 9.02 1.99
CA PRO A 269 26.06 9.68 3.10
C PRO A 269 25.18 10.63 3.93
N ASP A 270 24.20 11.28 3.30
CA ASP A 270 23.20 12.14 3.96
C ASP A 270 21.78 11.62 3.62
N PRO A 271 21.19 10.78 4.49
CA PRO A 271 19.87 10.21 4.23
C PRO A 271 18.74 11.23 4.14
N VAL A 272 18.85 12.38 4.82
CA VAL A 272 17.80 13.40 4.83
C VAL A 272 17.79 14.18 3.51
N ASP A 273 18.97 14.63 3.06
CA ASP A 273 19.12 15.24 1.73
C ASP A 273 18.73 14.26 0.61
N ALA A 274 19.14 13.00 0.73
CA ALA A 274 18.78 11.96 -0.23
C ALA A 274 17.27 11.75 -0.31
N ALA A 275 16.58 11.60 0.82
CA ALA A 275 15.13 11.43 0.85
C ALA A 275 14.42 12.64 0.20
N HIS A 276 14.85 13.86 0.53
CA HIS A 276 14.28 15.07 -0.05
C HIS A 276 14.47 15.15 -1.57
N ARG A 277 15.67 14.82 -2.09
CA ARG A 277 15.94 14.80 -3.54
C ARG A 277 15.16 13.72 -4.25
N LEU A 278 15.12 12.50 -3.71
CA LEU A 278 14.38 11.38 -4.28
C LEU A 278 12.88 11.71 -4.37
N ALA A 279 12.31 12.33 -3.33
CA ALA A 279 10.93 12.81 -3.35
C ALA A 279 10.73 13.90 -4.41
N THR A 280 11.64 14.87 -4.49
CA THR A 280 11.58 15.97 -5.48
C THR A 280 11.71 15.48 -6.93
N TRP A 281 12.50 14.44 -7.15
CA TRP A 281 12.64 13.76 -8.45
C TRP A 281 11.48 12.80 -8.74
N GLY A 282 10.53 12.69 -7.82
CA GLY A 282 9.37 11.81 -7.94
C GLY A 282 9.77 10.36 -8.04
N PHE A 283 10.60 9.85 -7.13
CA PHE A 283 10.90 8.42 -7.02
C PHE A 283 9.59 7.62 -6.92
N GLN A 284 9.49 6.54 -7.70
CA GLN A 284 8.24 5.84 -7.97
C GLN A 284 8.24 4.41 -7.43
N GLU A 285 9.25 3.65 -7.83
CA GLU A 285 9.40 2.25 -7.47
C GLU A 285 10.87 1.83 -7.59
N ASN A 286 11.22 0.77 -6.88
CA ASN A 286 12.47 0.06 -7.03
C ASN A 286 12.21 -1.44 -7.15
N ALA A 287 13.03 -2.10 -7.96
CA ALA A 287 13.13 -3.55 -7.98
C ALA A 287 14.61 -3.93 -8.07
N TYR A 288 15.05 -4.90 -7.29
CA TYR A 288 16.41 -5.41 -7.34
C TYR A 288 16.46 -6.93 -7.31
N ARG A 289 17.56 -7.49 -7.82
CA ARG A 289 17.91 -8.91 -7.72
C ARG A 289 19.41 -9.06 -7.56
N THR A 290 19.82 -9.82 -6.55
CA THR A 290 21.21 -10.18 -6.24
C THR A 290 21.49 -11.59 -6.75
N PHE A 291 22.67 -11.78 -7.32
CA PHE A 291 23.11 -13.03 -7.92
C PHE A 291 24.48 -13.43 -7.40
N VAL A 292 24.69 -14.75 -7.31
CA VAL A 292 26.03 -15.35 -7.20
C VAL A 292 26.45 -15.83 -8.58
N PRO A 293 27.67 -15.51 -9.06
CA PRO A 293 28.20 -16.05 -10.31
C PRO A 293 28.32 -17.59 -10.29
N ALA A 294 28.36 -18.21 -11.47
CA ALA A 294 28.41 -19.68 -11.60
C ALA A 294 29.64 -20.33 -10.96
N ASP A 295 30.75 -19.59 -10.83
CA ASP A 295 31.96 -20.04 -10.15
C ASP A 295 31.85 -19.97 -8.61
N GLY A 296 30.76 -19.42 -8.08
CA GLY A 296 30.50 -19.25 -6.66
C GLY A 296 31.28 -18.12 -5.99
N VAL A 297 31.96 -17.26 -6.77
CA VAL A 297 32.92 -16.27 -6.24
C VAL A 297 32.40 -14.84 -6.45
N GLY A 298 32.14 -14.14 -5.34
CA GLY A 298 31.63 -12.77 -5.36
C GLY A 298 30.11 -12.69 -5.54
N LEU A 299 29.62 -11.48 -5.82
CA LEU A 299 28.19 -11.21 -6.05
C LEU A 299 28.02 -10.08 -7.05
N PHE A 300 26.88 -10.06 -7.72
CA PHE A 300 26.42 -8.85 -8.40
C PHE A 300 24.93 -8.60 -8.15
N GLN A 301 24.54 -7.34 -8.09
CA GLN A 301 23.16 -6.92 -7.89
C GLN A 301 22.75 -6.00 -9.03
N VAL A 302 21.59 -6.28 -9.62
CA VAL A 302 20.89 -5.38 -10.54
C VAL A 302 19.78 -4.72 -9.74
N SER A 303 19.75 -3.39 -9.73
CA SER A 303 18.75 -2.57 -9.05
C SER A 303 18.21 -1.52 -10.01
N LEU A 304 16.90 -1.47 -10.17
CA LEU A 304 16.18 -0.59 -11.07
C LEU A 304 15.44 0.45 -10.23
N HIS A 305 15.50 1.71 -10.62
CA HIS A 305 14.86 2.82 -9.92
C HIS A 305 14.09 3.65 -10.94
N ARG A 306 12.78 3.85 -10.73
CA ARG A 306 11.95 4.68 -11.59
C ARG A 306 11.70 6.04 -10.95
N PHE A 307 11.69 7.09 -11.78
CA PHE A 307 11.48 8.48 -11.38
C PHE A 307 10.33 9.13 -12.15
N GLY A 308 9.88 10.29 -11.70
CA GLY A 308 8.78 11.05 -12.28
C GLY A 308 8.96 11.44 -13.74
N SER A 309 10.20 11.48 -14.21
CA SER A 309 10.52 11.79 -15.60
C SER A 309 11.92 11.33 -16.00
N ALA A 310 12.17 11.30 -17.32
CA ALA A 310 13.51 11.12 -17.86
C ALA A 310 14.51 12.19 -17.41
N ALA A 311 14.04 13.42 -17.17
CA ALA A 311 14.87 14.52 -16.67
C ALA A 311 15.25 14.32 -15.19
N ALA A 312 14.32 13.82 -14.38
CA ALA A 312 14.57 13.47 -12.99
C ALA A 312 15.57 12.31 -12.87
N ALA A 313 15.39 11.24 -13.67
CA ALA A 313 16.35 10.14 -13.74
C ALA A 313 17.76 10.59 -14.20
N ALA A 314 17.83 11.60 -15.09
CA ALA A 314 19.11 12.18 -15.52
C ALA A 314 19.82 12.98 -14.42
N GLN A 315 19.07 13.60 -13.51
CA GLN A 315 19.62 14.28 -12.32
C GLN A 315 20.03 13.28 -11.23
N ALA A 316 19.24 12.21 -11.05
CA ALA A 316 19.52 11.18 -10.06
C ALA A 316 20.80 10.39 -10.38
N LEU A 317 21.09 10.12 -11.66
CA LEU A 317 22.22 9.29 -12.08
C LEU A 317 23.59 9.72 -11.50
N PRO A 318 24.04 10.98 -11.63
CA PRO A 318 25.30 11.43 -11.01
C PRO A 318 25.23 11.38 -9.48
N TYR A 319 24.10 11.73 -8.86
CA TYR A 319 23.95 11.70 -7.40
C TYR A 319 24.12 10.29 -6.82
N TYR A 320 23.56 9.27 -7.47
CA TYR A 320 23.74 7.86 -7.09
C TYR A 320 25.19 7.38 -7.25
N ALA A 321 25.86 7.82 -8.31
CA ALA A 321 27.26 7.49 -8.54
C ALA A 321 28.17 8.11 -7.47
N ASP A 322 27.99 9.40 -7.21
CA ASP A 322 28.75 10.16 -6.21
C ASP A 322 28.51 9.62 -4.80
N GLY A 323 27.25 9.33 -4.45
CA GLY A 323 26.89 8.75 -3.15
C GLY A 323 27.58 7.41 -2.89
N ARG A 324 27.56 6.50 -3.88
CA ARG A 324 28.24 5.20 -3.74
C ARG A 324 29.76 5.34 -3.73
N ALA A 325 30.32 6.23 -4.55
CA ALA A 325 31.74 6.53 -4.53
C ALA A 325 32.19 7.06 -3.16
N ALA A 326 31.40 7.93 -2.54
CA ALA A 326 31.68 8.48 -1.21
C ALA A 326 31.60 7.41 -0.11
N VAL A 327 30.58 6.54 -0.12
CA VAL A 327 30.38 5.49 0.88
C VAL A 327 31.49 4.43 0.83
N LEU A 328 31.90 4.03 -0.38
CA LEU A 328 32.82 2.92 -0.59
C LEU A 328 34.26 3.36 -0.93
N GLY A 329 34.53 4.67 -1.05
CA GLY A 329 35.84 5.18 -1.45
C GLY A 329 36.23 4.85 -2.89
N LEU A 330 35.26 4.79 -3.81
CA LEU A 330 35.48 4.45 -5.22
C LEU A 330 35.82 5.68 -6.06
N VAL A 331 36.37 5.45 -7.24
CA VAL A 331 36.66 6.51 -8.22
C VAL A 331 35.87 6.29 -9.51
N GLU A 332 35.56 7.37 -10.23
CA GLU A 332 34.92 7.28 -11.53
C GLU A 332 35.84 6.59 -12.55
N LEU A 333 35.28 5.68 -13.34
CA LEU A 333 35.98 4.89 -14.34
C LEU A 333 35.58 5.29 -15.77
N PRO A 334 36.51 5.22 -16.74
CA PRO A 334 36.16 5.40 -18.15
C PRO A 334 35.18 4.31 -18.59
N THR A 335 34.05 4.71 -19.17
CA THR A 335 33.02 3.76 -19.63
C THR A 335 32.49 4.11 -21.01
N ARG A 336 32.03 3.09 -21.74
CA ARG A 336 31.30 3.28 -22.99
C ARG A 336 29.82 3.52 -22.67
N ARG A 337 29.20 4.44 -23.41
CA ARG A 337 27.77 4.72 -23.24
C ARG A 337 26.93 3.45 -23.49
N LEU A 338 26.07 3.17 -22.52
CA LEU A 338 24.97 2.21 -22.54
C LEU A 338 23.68 2.99 -22.23
N GLY A 339 22.58 2.69 -22.90
CA GLY A 339 21.36 3.49 -22.76
C GLY A 339 21.57 4.97 -23.13
N ASP A 340 20.86 5.86 -22.44
CA ASP A 340 20.87 7.30 -22.71
C ASP A 340 22.05 8.01 -22.03
N GLN A 341 22.39 7.59 -20.81
CA GLN A 341 23.50 8.08 -19.99
C GLN A 341 24.14 6.92 -19.23
N THR A 342 25.45 7.04 -18.95
CA THR A 342 26.19 6.04 -18.20
C THR A 342 27.26 6.70 -17.34
N ILE A 343 27.39 6.27 -16.09
CA ILE A 343 28.54 6.53 -15.21
C ILE A 343 28.99 5.19 -14.62
N ALA A 344 30.30 5.01 -14.46
CA ALA A 344 30.85 3.85 -13.77
C ALA A 344 31.75 4.33 -12.64
N VAL A 345 31.66 3.71 -11.48
CA VAL A 345 32.58 3.92 -10.35
C VAL A 345 33.17 2.57 -9.96
N GLY A 346 34.42 2.56 -9.48
CA GLY A 346 35.03 1.33 -9.01
C GLY A 346 36.35 1.53 -8.30
N GLY A 347 36.82 0.45 -7.68
CA GLY A 347 37.97 0.48 -6.78
C GLY A 347 38.07 -0.77 -5.90
N PRO A 348 39.11 -0.85 -5.06
CA PRO A 348 39.26 -1.93 -4.09
C PRO A 348 38.21 -1.80 -2.96
N VAL A 349 37.67 -2.93 -2.52
CA VAL A 349 36.77 -3.07 -1.36
C VAL A 349 37.23 -4.26 -0.50
N ALA A 350 36.64 -4.45 0.69
CA ALA A 350 37.09 -5.51 1.61
C ALA A 350 37.02 -6.92 1.00
N GLU A 351 36.01 -7.18 0.17
CA GLU A 351 35.74 -8.45 -0.49
C GLU A 351 36.41 -8.60 -1.87
N GLY A 352 37.26 -7.66 -2.27
CA GLY A 352 38.00 -7.71 -3.54
C GLY A 352 37.98 -6.39 -4.30
N SER A 353 37.46 -6.42 -5.53
CA SER A 353 37.27 -5.21 -6.34
C SER A 353 35.81 -5.06 -6.71
N GLU A 354 35.30 -3.83 -6.59
CA GLU A 354 33.95 -3.48 -6.98
C GLU A 354 33.95 -2.59 -8.22
N VAL A 355 33.02 -2.87 -9.13
CA VAL A 355 32.59 -1.92 -10.14
C VAL A 355 31.08 -1.78 -10.06
N THR A 356 30.60 -0.54 -9.93
CA THR A 356 29.18 -0.21 -10.06
C THR A 356 28.94 0.63 -11.29
N LEU A 357 28.07 0.13 -12.15
CA LEU A 357 27.62 0.78 -13.37
C LEU A 357 26.23 1.38 -13.17
N TYR A 358 26.07 2.65 -13.52
CA TYR A 358 24.81 3.36 -13.54
C TYR A 358 24.42 3.66 -14.97
N VAL A 359 23.26 3.22 -15.42
CA VAL A 359 22.75 3.41 -16.78
C VAL A 359 21.35 4.02 -16.71
N ARG A 360 21.12 5.13 -17.42
CA ARG A 360 19.78 5.68 -17.60
C ARG A 360 19.16 5.15 -18.88
N ARG A 361 17.89 4.76 -18.83
CA ARG A 361 17.04 4.53 -19.99
C ARG A 361 15.68 5.16 -19.70
N SER A 362 15.36 6.26 -20.37
CA SER A 362 14.16 7.07 -20.07
C SER A 362 14.16 7.56 -18.61
N ASP A 363 13.08 7.29 -17.89
CA ASP A 363 12.75 7.53 -16.49
C ASP A 363 13.31 6.47 -15.53
N VAL A 364 13.99 5.45 -16.05
CA VAL A 364 14.57 4.37 -15.25
C VAL A 364 16.09 4.51 -15.15
N LEU A 365 16.59 4.43 -13.92
CA LEU A 365 18.00 4.29 -13.57
C LEU A 365 18.29 2.83 -13.22
N ILE A 366 19.24 2.23 -13.92
CA ILE A 366 19.73 0.87 -13.73
C ILE A 366 21.06 0.98 -13.00
N ARG A 367 21.13 0.46 -11.77
CA ARG A 367 22.38 0.28 -11.02
C ARG A 367 22.77 -1.19 -11.08
N VAL A 368 23.98 -1.47 -11.53
CA VAL A 368 24.57 -2.80 -11.47
C VAL A 368 25.86 -2.75 -10.67
N SER A 369 25.86 -3.29 -9.47
CA SER A 369 27.07 -3.43 -8.65
C SER A 369 27.61 -4.85 -8.76
N ALA A 370 28.89 -5.02 -9.08
CA ALA A 370 29.56 -6.31 -9.13
C ALA A 370 30.81 -6.25 -8.24
N THR A 371 30.89 -7.16 -7.29
CA THR A 371 31.99 -7.29 -6.33
C THR A 371 32.57 -8.68 -6.45
N VAL A 372 33.81 -8.77 -6.93
CA VAL A 372 34.50 -10.05 -7.16
C VAL A 372 35.85 -10.07 -6.45
N PRO A 373 36.20 -11.15 -5.73
CA PRO A 373 37.53 -11.38 -5.19
C PRO A 373 38.62 -11.45 -6.27
N THR A 374 38.30 -12.01 -7.44
CA THR A 374 39.18 -12.18 -8.60
C THR A 374 38.39 -12.07 -9.89
N GLY A 375 38.95 -11.47 -10.95
CA GLY A 375 38.31 -11.38 -12.27
C GLY A 375 38.06 -9.94 -12.73
N ASP A 376 37.21 -9.76 -13.73
CA ASP A 376 36.82 -8.45 -14.27
C ASP A 376 35.38 -8.10 -13.83
N PRO A 377 35.19 -7.38 -12.70
CA PRO A 377 33.85 -6.96 -12.26
C PRO A 377 33.16 -6.03 -13.27
N ALA A 378 33.93 -5.30 -14.10
CA ALA A 378 33.36 -4.44 -15.13
C ALA A 378 32.76 -5.24 -16.29
N ALA A 379 33.25 -6.46 -16.58
CA ALA A 379 32.61 -7.34 -17.55
C ALA A 379 31.23 -7.80 -17.04
N VAL A 380 31.17 -8.30 -15.80
CA VAL A 380 29.91 -8.74 -15.17
C VAL A 380 28.88 -7.63 -15.15
N ALA A 381 29.27 -6.43 -14.69
CA ALA A 381 28.38 -5.29 -14.63
C ALA A 381 27.84 -4.86 -16.01
N ARG A 382 28.67 -4.94 -17.06
CA ARG A 382 28.27 -4.60 -18.44
C ARG A 382 27.31 -5.63 -19.03
N ASP A 383 27.54 -6.91 -18.81
CA ASP A 383 26.70 -7.97 -19.38
C ASP A 383 25.32 -7.97 -18.71
N ALA A 384 25.26 -7.78 -17.39
CA ALA A 384 24.03 -7.59 -16.64
C ALA A 384 23.22 -6.38 -17.12
N ALA A 385 23.88 -5.24 -17.33
CA ALA A 385 23.20 -4.04 -17.84
C ALA A 385 22.66 -4.25 -19.25
N ARG A 386 23.39 -4.96 -20.12
CA ARG A 386 22.92 -5.30 -21.47
C ARG A 386 21.70 -6.22 -21.45
N ALA A 387 21.67 -7.18 -20.52
CA ALA A 387 20.54 -8.07 -20.33
C ALA A 387 19.24 -7.29 -20.00
N VAL A 388 19.33 -6.31 -19.09
CA VAL A 388 18.21 -5.41 -18.78
C VAL A 388 17.80 -4.57 -19.99
N LEU A 389 18.77 -3.98 -20.70
CA LEU A 389 18.53 -3.11 -21.85
C LEU A 389 17.92 -3.86 -23.05
N ALA A 390 18.18 -5.16 -23.19
CA ALA A 390 17.61 -6.00 -24.23
C ALA A 390 16.10 -6.27 -24.04
N LYS A 391 15.58 -6.13 -22.82
CA LYS A 391 14.14 -6.29 -22.54
C LYS A 391 13.38 -5.05 -23.02
N PRO A 392 12.19 -5.22 -23.64
CA PRO A 392 11.35 -4.09 -23.99
C PRO A 392 10.96 -3.35 -22.71
N LEU A 393 11.13 -2.03 -22.70
CA LEU A 393 10.50 -1.21 -21.67
C LEU A 393 9.00 -1.30 -21.94
N VAL A 394 8.29 -2.09 -21.14
CA VAL A 394 6.85 -1.91 -21.02
C VAL A 394 6.69 -0.54 -20.35
N GLU A 395 6.11 0.42 -21.06
CA GLU A 395 5.62 1.65 -20.43
C GLU A 395 4.62 1.22 -19.36
N LEU A 396 5.08 1.24 -18.12
CA LEU A 396 4.21 1.05 -16.98
C LEU A 396 3.64 2.43 -16.68
N PRO A 397 2.33 2.52 -16.41
CA PRO A 397 1.71 3.80 -16.10
C PRO A 397 2.43 4.43 -14.90
N ALA A 398 2.73 5.73 -14.98
CA ALA A 398 3.32 6.46 -13.87
C ALA A 398 2.48 6.25 -12.59
N PRO A 399 3.10 6.10 -11.39
CA PRO A 399 2.38 6.16 -10.13
C PRO A 399 1.60 7.47 -10.08
N ARG A 400 0.32 7.30 -9.78
CA ARG A 400 -0.65 8.38 -9.76
C ARG A 400 -0.57 9.07 -8.40
N LEU A 401 -0.47 10.41 -8.39
CA LEU A 401 -0.63 11.21 -7.17
C LEU A 401 -1.98 10.88 -6.51
N ALA A 402 -2.00 10.79 -5.18
CA ALA A 402 -3.25 10.67 -4.44
C ALA A 402 -4.11 11.91 -4.71
N LEU A 403 -5.43 11.73 -4.89
CA LEU A 403 -6.30 12.86 -5.24
C LEU A 403 -6.31 13.95 -4.15
N ALA A 404 -6.12 13.59 -2.88
CA ALA A 404 -6.05 14.55 -1.79
C ALA A 404 -4.91 15.56 -1.94
N ASP A 405 -3.76 15.13 -2.49
CA ASP A 405 -2.59 15.99 -2.73
C ASP A 405 -2.81 16.98 -3.89
N LEU A 406 -3.79 16.71 -4.74
CA LEU A 406 -4.17 17.57 -5.87
C LEU A 406 -5.23 18.61 -5.48
N LEU A 407 -5.85 18.49 -4.30
CA LEU A 407 -6.84 19.47 -3.82
C LEU A 407 -6.15 20.79 -3.42
N PRO A 408 -6.75 21.95 -3.74
CA PRO A 408 -6.10 23.24 -3.53
C PRO A 408 -5.93 23.54 -2.04
N THR A 409 -4.77 24.09 -1.69
CA THR A 409 -4.49 24.62 -0.36
C THR A 409 -5.12 26.00 -0.18
N ALA A 410 -5.22 26.50 1.06
CA ALA A 410 -5.74 27.84 1.35
C ALA A 410 -4.98 28.96 0.60
N ALA A 411 -3.69 28.75 0.29
CA ALA A 411 -2.88 29.71 -0.46
C ALA A 411 -3.28 29.83 -1.94
N GLN A 412 -4.02 28.84 -2.46
CA GLN A 412 -4.47 28.78 -3.86
C GLN A 412 -5.92 29.23 -4.03
N LEU A 413 -6.56 29.70 -2.95
CA LEU A 413 -7.94 30.18 -2.97
C LEU A 413 -8.00 31.71 -3.04
N PRO A 414 -9.13 32.25 -3.52
CA PRO A 414 -9.47 33.65 -3.33
C PRO A 414 -9.40 34.04 -1.84
N PRO A 415 -8.84 35.20 -1.48
CA PRO A 415 -8.81 35.68 -0.10
C PRO A 415 -10.22 35.73 0.51
N GLY A 416 -10.35 35.22 1.73
CA GLY A 416 -11.61 35.23 2.49
C GLY A 416 -12.27 33.86 2.65
N LEU A 417 -11.82 32.83 1.93
CA LEU A 417 -12.30 31.45 2.09
C LEU A 417 -11.35 30.63 2.96
N LEU A 418 -11.91 29.85 3.89
CA LEU A 418 -11.17 28.93 4.77
C LEU A 418 -11.64 27.49 4.56
N PRO A 419 -10.77 26.48 4.66
CA PRO A 419 -11.15 25.08 4.56
C PRO A 419 -12.08 24.71 5.71
N THR A 420 -13.17 24.03 5.38
CA THR A 420 -14.19 23.61 6.35
C THR A 420 -14.33 22.10 6.44
N GLU A 421 -14.18 21.41 5.31
CA GLU A 421 -14.38 19.97 5.22
C GLU A 421 -13.47 19.39 4.14
N GLU A 422 -13.00 18.17 4.36
CA GLU A 422 -12.24 17.40 3.40
C GLU A 422 -12.60 15.93 3.55
N GLY A 423 -12.66 15.21 2.44
CA GLY A 423 -12.95 13.78 2.48
C GLY A 423 -12.96 13.14 1.11
N ALA A 424 -13.50 11.93 1.06
CA ALA A 424 -13.73 11.16 -0.14
C ALA A 424 -15.19 10.69 -0.14
N ARG A 425 -15.80 10.62 -1.32
CA ARG A 425 -17.14 10.04 -1.50
C ARG A 425 -17.04 8.73 -2.25
N SER A 426 -17.76 7.73 -1.78
CA SER A 426 -17.91 6.45 -2.45
C SER A 426 -18.66 6.59 -3.77
N GLU A 427 -18.53 5.59 -4.65
CA GLU A 427 -19.30 5.50 -5.90
C GLU A 427 -20.81 5.60 -5.63
N ALA A 428 -21.29 4.91 -4.59
CA ALA A 428 -22.69 4.89 -4.22
C ALA A 428 -23.21 6.27 -3.82
N GLU A 429 -22.42 7.04 -3.04
CA GLU A 429 -22.79 8.40 -2.64
C GLU A 429 -22.83 9.36 -3.82
N ILE A 430 -21.87 9.25 -4.75
CA ILE A 430 -21.80 10.10 -5.93
C ILE A 430 -22.93 9.78 -6.90
N THR A 431 -23.15 8.50 -7.21
CA THR A 431 -24.21 8.06 -8.14
C THR A 431 -25.60 8.40 -7.62
N ALA A 432 -25.83 8.31 -6.30
CA ALA A 432 -27.06 8.73 -5.66
C ALA A 432 -27.36 10.24 -5.80
N SER A 433 -26.36 11.07 -6.12
CA SER A 433 -26.55 12.52 -6.33
C SER A 433 -27.06 12.88 -7.73
N PHE A 434 -27.08 11.93 -8.66
CA PHE A 434 -27.58 12.15 -10.02
C PHE A 434 -29.11 11.95 -10.11
N PRO A 435 -29.78 12.62 -11.08
CA PRO A 435 -31.23 12.43 -11.31
C PRO A 435 -31.64 10.97 -11.57
N ASP A 436 -30.76 10.17 -12.19
CA ASP A 436 -30.94 8.72 -12.39
C ASP A 436 -29.72 7.98 -11.80
N PRO A 437 -29.80 7.50 -10.55
CA PRO A 437 -28.70 6.79 -9.91
C PRO A 437 -28.34 5.45 -10.56
N VAL A 438 -29.30 4.79 -11.21
CA VAL A 438 -29.07 3.48 -11.84
C VAL A 438 -28.30 3.66 -13.15
N ASP A 439 -28.70 4.62 -13.99
CA ASP A 439 -27.94 5.00 -15.19
C ASP A 439 -26.54 5.52 -14.83
N ALA A 440 -26.43 6.32 -13.76
CA ALA A 440 -25.15 6.82 -13.27
C ALA A 440 -24.20 5.67 -12.89
N ALA A 441 -24.65 4.71 -12.08
CA ALA A 441 -23.82 3.56 -11.69
C ALA A 441 -23.34 2.75 -12.90
N GLN A 442 -24.22 2.50 -13.88
CA GLN A 442 -23.85 1.76 -15.09
C GLN A 442 -22.79 2.49 -15.93
N ARG A 443 -22.88 3.82 -15.99
CA ARG A 443 -21.89 4.65 -16.68
C ARG A 443 -20.56 4.69 -15.94
N PHE A 444 -20.55 4.75 -14.61
CA PHE A 444 -19.33 4.74 -13.81
C PHE A 444 -18.52 3.46 -14.03
N VAL A 445 -19.20 2.31 -14.11
CA VAL A 445 -18.59 1.04 -14.51
C VAL A 445 -17.98 1.14 -15.92
N THR A 446 -18.72 1.72 -16.87
CA THR A 446 -18.28 1.85 -18.27
C THR A 446 -17.06 2.76 -18.44
N TRP A 447 -17.05 3.89 -17.74
CA TRP A 447 -15.94 4.86 -17.75
C TRP A 447 -14.77 4.43 -16.86
N GLY A 448 -14.99 3.41 -16.03
CA GLY A 448 -14.04 2.88 -15.08
C GLY A 448 -13.70 3.90 -13.98
N TRP A 449 -14.70 4.50 -13.34
CA TRP A 449 -14.51 5.34 -12.17
C TRP A 449 -13.72 4.60 -11.07
N ARG A 450 -12.85 5.30 -10.36
CA ARG A 450 -11.90 4.69 -9.41
C ARG A 450 -12.00 5.26 -8.00
N GLU A 451 -11.99 6.57 -7.88
CA GLU A 451 -11.90 7.26 -6.59
C GLU A 451 -12.38 8.71 -6.69
N ASN A 452 -12.61 9.31 -5.53
CA ASN A 452 -12.92 10.72 -5.35
C ASN A 452 -12.19 11.30 -4.15
N ALA A 453 -11.84 12.57 -4.24
CA ALA A 453 -11.51 13.40 -3.09
C ALA A 453 -12.16 14.78 -3.25
N TYR A 454 -12.53 15.41 -2.15
CA TYR A 454 -13.08 16.76 -2.16
C TYR A 454 -12.57 17.60 -0.99
N ARG A 455 -12.55 18.91 -1.19
CA ARG A 455 -12.32 19.90 -0.14
C ARG A 455 -13.32 21.05 -0.30
N SER A 456 -13.99 21.38 0.79
CA SER A 456 -14.96 22.47 0.90
C SER A 456 -14.36 23.63 1.65
N PHE A 457 -14.78 24.83 1.26
CA PHE A 457 -14.33 26.09 1.81
C PHE A 457 -15.52 27.03 2.01
N ALA A 458 -15.46 27.85 3.06
CA ALA A 458 -16.49 28.85 3.34
C ALA A 458 -15.87 30.14 3.87
N ALA A 459 -16.56 31.25 3.63
CA ALA A 459 -16.26 32.51 4.29
C ALA A 459 -16.78 32.48 5.74
N PRO A 460 -15.99 32.90 6.73
CA PRO A 460 -16.42 32.93 8.12
C PRO A 460 -17.49 34.01 8.35
N ASP A 461 -18.36 33.81 9.34
CA ASP A 461 -19.24 34.84 9.93
C ASP A 461 -20.09 35.70 8.96
N GLY A 462 -20.51 35.14 7.81
CA GLY A 462 -21.34 35.86 6.83
C GLY A 462 -20.56 36.84 5.95
N ASP A 463 -19.22 36.80 5.99
CA ASP A 463 -18.34 37.50 5.05
C ASP A 463 -18.42 36.85 3.64
N SER A 464 -17.67 37.44 2.71
CA SER A 464 -17.51 36.91 1.34
C SER A 464 -16.18 37.36 0.74
N THR A 465 -15.79 36.73 -0.36
CA THR A 465 -14.69 37.22 -1.20
C THR A 465 -15.05 38.56 -1.85
N ALA A 466 -14.09 39.22 -2.52
CA ALA A 466 -14.37 40.43 -3.29
C ALA A 466 -15.44 40.24 -4.39
N SER A 467 -15.60 39.01 -4.89
CA SER A 467 -16.60 38.62 -5.89
C SER A 467 -17.96 38.28 -5.27
N GLY A 468 -18.06 38.24 -3.93
CA GLY A 468 -19.26 37.88 -3.18
C GLY A 468 -19.40 36.38 -2.87
N THR A 469 -18.37 35.57 -3.17
CA THR A 469 -18.38 34.13 -2.93
C THR A 469 -18.37 33.84 -1.43
N THR A 470 -19.34 33.04 -0.98
CA THR A 470 -19.52 32.64 0.42
C THR A 470 -19.11 31.18 0.65
N SER A 471 -19.22 30.31 -0.36
CA SER A 471 -18.73 28.94 -0.29
C SER A 471 -18.17 28.46 -1.63
N LEU A 472 -17.21 27.53 -1.55
CA LEU A 472 -16.57 26.89 -2.69
C LEU A 472 -16.25 25.44 -2.36
N GLU A 473 -16.49 24.52 -3.28
CA GLU A 473 -16.06 23.11 -3.15
C GLU A 473 -15.30 22.69 -4.40
N VAL A 474 -14.16 22.03 -4.19
CA VAL A 474 -13.42 21.32 -5.24
C VAL A 474 -13.61 19.83 -5.04
N SER A 475 -14.02 19.12 -6.09
CA SER A 475 -14.16 17.66 -6.09
C SER A 475 -13.45 17.07 -7.31
N LEU A 476 -12.57 16.10 -7.05
CA LEU A 476 -11.78 15.41 -8.06
C LEU A 476 -12.30 13.99 -8.21
N HIS A 477 -12.44 13.51 -9.45
CA HIS A 477 -12.80 12.13 -9.74
C HIS A 477 -11.75 11.53 -10.66
N ARG A 478 -11.26 10.33 -10.34
CA ARG A 478 -10.36 9.58 -11.20
C ARG A 478 -11.10 8.49 -11.96
N PHE A 479 -10.77 8.37 -13.24
CA PHE A 479 -11.28 7.35 -14.13
C PHE A 479 -10.16 6.40 -14.59
N ALA A 480 -10.52 5.32 -15.28
CA ALA A 480 -9.55 4.37 -15.80
C ALA A 480 -8.71 4.97 -16.93
N SER A 481 -9.25 5.97 -17.64
CA SER A 481 -8.62 6.60 -18.79
C SER A 481 -9.13 8.02 -19.03
N ALA A 482 -8.41 8.76 -19.87
CA ALA A 482 -8.84 10.07 -20.35
C ALA A 482 -10.16 10.02 -21.14
N ALA A 483 -10.41 8.94 -21.88
CA ALA A 483 -11.70 8.75 -22.54
C ALA A 483 -12.86 8.66 -21.54
N GLY A 484 -12.66 7.96 -20.42
CA GLY A 484 -13.65 7.88 -19.35
C GLY A 484 -13.95 9.24 -18.72
N ALA A 485 -12.91 10.03 -18.41
CA ALA A 485 -13.07 11.38 -17.88
C ALA A 485 -13.76 12.33 -18.87
N ALA A 486 -13.41 12.23 -20.16
CA ALA A 486 -14.03 13.03 -21.23
C ALA A 486 -15.52 12.70 -21.42
N GLU A 487 -15.90 11.42 -21.37
CA GLU A 487 -17.31 11.00 -21.47
C GLU A 487 -18.11 11.34 -20.21
N ALA A 488 -17.49 11.32 -19.03
CA ALA A 488 -18.12 11.68 -17.77
C ALA A 488 -18.46 13.18 -17.70
N LEU A 489 -17.61 14.06 -18.23
CA LEU A 489 -17.79 15.51 -18.14
C LEU A 489 -19.19 16.01 -18.53
N PRO A 490 -19.74 15.69 -19.72
CA PRO A 490 -21.06 16.19 -20.09
C PRO A 490 -22.17 15.66 -19.18
N TYR A 491 -22.08 14.40 -18.75
CA TYR A 491 -23.07 13.79 -17.87
C TYR A 491 -23.09 14.44 -16.47
N TYR A 492 -21.91 14.75 -15.92
CA TYR A 492 -21.78 15.48 -14.66
C TYR A 492 -22.35 16.90 -14.74
N ALA A 493 -22.05 17.63 -15.81
CA ALA A 493 -22.56 18.98 -16.02
C ALA A 493 -24.09 18.99 -16.19
N ASP A 494 -24.63 18.09 -17.03
CA ASP A 494 -26.06 18.00 -17.30
C ASP A 494 -26.83 17.52 -16.06
N GLY A 495 -26.30 16.54 -15.32
CA GLY A 495 -26.88 16.06 -14.07
C GLY A 495 -27.03 17.17 -13.03
N ARG A 496 -25.98 18.00 -12.84
CA ARG A 496 -26.06 19.14 -11.92
C ARG A 496 -27.01 20.22 -12.41
N ALA A 497 -27.00 20.53 -13.72
CA ALA A 497 -27.94 21.48 -14.31
C ALA A 497 -29.39 21.07 -14.08
N VAL A 498 -29.72 19.79 -14.27
CA VAL A 498 -31.06 19.26 -14.01
C VAL A 498 -31.40 19.30 -12.52
N SER A 499 -30.51 18.84 -11.65
CA SER A 499 -30.76 18.76 -10.20
C SER A 499 -30.96 20.13 -9.55
N LEU A 500 -30.29 21.17 -10.04
CA LEU A 500 -30.30 22.51 -9.44
C LEU A 500 -31.04 23.56 -10.29
N GLY A 501 -31.55 23.19 -11.47
CA GLY A 501 -32.21 24.13 -12.39
C GLY A 501 -31.25 25.15 -13.03
N LEU A 502 -29.97 24.79 -13.18
CA LEU A 502 -28.94 25.66 -13.76
C LEU A 502 -28.95 25.55 -15.30
N ARG A 503 -28.29 26.50 -15.95
CA ARG A 503 -28.11 26.52 -17.41
C ARG A 503 -26.64 26.56 -17.76
N GLU A 504 -26.30 26.02 -18.93
CA GLU A 504 -24.95 26.17 -19.49
C GLU A 504 -24.63 27.65 -19.73
N ILE A 505 -23.41 28.05 -19.33
CA ILE A 505 -22.91 29.42 -19.48
C ILE A 505 -21.63 29.43 -20.32
N PRO A 506 -21.37 30.52 -21.07
CA PRO A 506 -20.12 30.65 -21.83
C PRO A 506 -18.91 30.52 -20.91
N PHE A 507 -17.94 29.70 -21.33
CA PHE A 507 -16.78 29.38 -20.50
C PHE A 507 -15.50 29.29 -21.33
N ALA A 508 -14.39 29.77 -20.77
CA ALA A 508 -13.08 29.67 -21.40
C ALA A 508 -12.56 28.23 -21.27
N PRO A 509 -12.09 27.57 -22.35
CA PRO A 509 -11.59 26.21 -22.25
C PRO A 509 -10.37 26.14 -21.32
N ILE A 510 -10.44 25.25 -20.33
CA ILE A 510 -9.31 24.86 -19.46
C ILE A 510 -9.16 23.34 -19.51
N GLY A 511 -7.95 22.84 -19.27
CA GLY A 511 -7.68 21.40 -19.37
C GLY A 511 -7.75 20.89 -20.80
N ASP A 512 -8.11 19.63 -20.95
CA ASP A 512 -8.32 18.97 -22.25
C ASP A 512 -9.77 19.16 -22.75
N GLY A 513 -10.68 19.53 -21.84
CA GLY A 513 -12.04 19.98 -22.14
C GLY A 513 -12.76 20.46 -20.89
N ALA A 514 -13.67 21.43 -21.05
CA ALA A 514 -14.42 22.02 -19.94
C ALA A 514 -15.85 22.42 -20.32
N ARG A 515 -16.74 22.45 -19.33
CA ARG A 515 -18.11 23.00 -19.39
C ARG A 515 -18.41 23.75 -18.09
N ALA A 516 -19.29 24.73 -18.14
CA ALA A 516 -19.76 25.42 -16.95
C ALA A 516 -21.28 25.57 -16.96
N VAL A 517 -21.88 25.44 -15.79
CA VAL A 517 -23.30 25.64 -15.56
C VAL A 517 -23.48 26.65 -14.43
N GLY A 518 -24.50 27.49 -14.51
CA GLY A 518 -24.77 28.48 -13.47
C GLY A 518 -26.18 29.04 -13.48
N GLY A 519 -26.53 29.70 -12.38
CA GLY A 519 -27.84 30.30 -12.15
C GLY A 519 -28.19 30.42 -10.67
N THR A 520 -29.40 30.90 -10.41
CA THR A 520 -29.90 31.15 -9.06
C THR A 520 -30.30 29.86 -8.35
N VAL A 521 -29.75 29.65 -7.15
CA VAL A 521 -30.09 28.58 -6.20
C VAL A 521 -30.59 29.17 -4.88
N ALA A 522 -31.03 28.33 -3.95
CA ALA A 522 -31.57 28.80 -2.66
C ALA A 522 -30.57 29.65 -1.84
N ALA A 523 -29.26 29.39 -2.00
CA ALA A 523 -28.19 30.07 -1.29
C ALA A 523 -27.63 31.32 -2.01
N GLY A 524 -28.15 31.67 -3.18
CA GLY A 524 -27.68 32.82 -3.98
C GLY A 524 -27.44 32.45 -5.45
N GLU A 525 -26.41 33.04 -6.06
CA GLU A 525 -25.95 32.67 -7.40
C GLU A 525 -24.90 31.57 -7.32
N GLU A 526 -25.04 30.53 -8.13
CA GLU A 526 -24.09 29.42 -8.21
C GLU A 526 -23.45 29.35 -9.60
N VAL A 527 -22.16 29.05 -9.62
CA VAL A 527 -21.44 28.59 -10.81
C VAL A 527 -20.69 27.31 -10.49
N THR A 528 -20.87 26.30 -11.34
CA THR A 528 -20.08 25.07 -11.30
C THR A 528 -19.34 24.86 -12.61
N ILE A 529 -18.03 24.70 -12.51
CA ILE A 529 -17.12 24.41 -13.62
C ILE A 529 -16.71 22.94 -13.54
N TYR A 530 -16.82 22.26 -14.67
CA TYR A 530 -16.29 20.93 -14.91
C TYR A 530 -15.17 21.04 -15.92
N ALA A 531 -14.02 20.43 -15.62
CA ALA A 531 -12.91 20.32 -16.55
C ALA A 531 -12.26 18.96 -16.40
N TRP A 532 -11.75 18.38 -17.49
CA TRP A 532 -10.97 17.15 -17.41
C TRP A 532 -9.55 17.36 -17.92
N ARG A 533 -8.62 16.60 -17.37
CA ARG A 533 -7.21 16.54 -17.78
C ARG A 533 -6.67 15.15 -17.52
N GLY A 534 -6.16 14.49 -18.55
CA GLY A 534 -5.79 13.08 -18.43
C GLY A 534 -6.97 12.24 -17.92
N ASP A 535 -6.74 11.39 -16.92
CA ASP A 535 -7.78 10.54 -16.31
C ASP A 535 -8.59 11.22 -15.20
N LEU A 536 -8.44 12.53 -15.00
CA LEU A 536 -9.10 13.28 -13.93
C LEU A 536 -10.23 14.16 -14.45
N LEU A 537 -11.35 14.15 -13.74
CA LEU A 537 -12.43 15.13 -13.84
C LEU A 537 -12.40 16.02 -12.58
N VAL A 538 -12.27 17.31 -12.81
CA VAL A 538 -12.29 18.38 -11.81
C VAL A 538 -13.66 19.02 -11.81
N ARG A 539 -14.29 19.13 -10.63
CA ARG A 539 -15.48 19.94 -10.39
C ARG A 539 -15.13 21.04 -9.40
N VAL A 540 -15.39 22.29 -9.77
CA VAL A 540 -15.32 23.45 -8.86
C VAL A 540 -16.68 24.10 -8.81
N SER A 541 -17.33 24.09 -7.65
CA SER A 541 -18.62 24.74 -7.42
C SER A 541 -18.42 25.93 -6.48
N ALA A 542 -18.90 27.10 -6.86
CA ALA A 542 -18.84 28.30 -6.03
C ALA A 542 -20.23 28.95 -5.93
N VAL A 543 -20.57 29.41 -4.73
CA VAL A 543 -21.84 30.07 -4.43
C VAL A 543 -21.57 31.46 -3.86
N ALA A 544 -22.30 32.46 -4.35
CA ALA A 544 -22.30 33.82 -3.83
C ALA A 544 -23.69 34.19 -3.32
N ALA A 545 -23.82 34.55 -2.04
CA ALA A 545 -25.08 35.04 -1.49
C ALA A 545 -25.55 36.35 -2.16
N ALA A 546 -24.59 37.18 -2.58
CA ALA A 546 -24.80 38.34 -3.43
C ALA A 546 -23.52 38.59 -4.25
N GLY A 547 -23.64 38.74 -5.57
CA GLY A 547 -22.48 38.94 -6.47
C GLY A 547 -22.44 37.90 -7.58
N ASP A 548 -21.24 37.67 -8.12
CA ASP A 548 -20.99 36.73 -9.21
C ASP A 548 -19.74 35.89 -8.87
N PRO A 549 -19.88 34.60 -8.54
CA PRO A 549 -18.76 33.76 -8.12
C PRO A 549 -17.91 33.25 -9.30
N THR A 550 -18.22 33.61 -10.55
CA THR A 550 -17.58 33.05 -11.75
C THR A 550 -16.06 33.21 -11.74
N ALA A 551 -15.55 34.39 -11.37
CA ALA A 551 -14.11 34.67 -11.39
C ALA A 551 -13.34 33.83 -10.37
N ASP A 552 -13.92 33.65 -9.18
CA ASP A 552 -13.35 32.84 -8.11
C ASP A 552 -13.33 31.35 -8.47
N ALA A 553 -14.44 30.85 -9.03
CA ALA A 553 -14.54 29.46 -9.49
C ALA A 553 -13.52 29.17 -10.61
N LEU A 554 -13.36 30.10 -11.57
CA LEU A 554 -12.43 29.95 -12.68
C LEU A 554 -10.98 29.93 -12.20
N ALA A 555 -10.59 30.86 -11.32
CA ALA A 555 -9.22 30.91 -10.80
C ALA A 555 -8.83 29.61 -10.08
N VAL A 556 -9.73 29.04 -9.28
CA VAL A 556 -9.50 27.77 -8.60
C VAL A 556 -9.46 26.60 -9.60
N ALA A 557 -10.37 26.57 -10.57
CA ALA A 557 -10.39 25.52 -11.58
C ALA A 557 -9.11 25.52 -12.43
N GLU A 558 -8.61 26.68 -12.84
CA GLU A 558 -7.33 26.81 -13.56
C GLU A 558 -6.15 26.30 -12.74
N ALA A 559 -6.07 26.66 -11.46
CA ALA A 559 -5.01 26.23 -10.57
C ALA A 559 -5.01 24.70 -10.34
N VAL A 560 -6.19 24.12 -10.10
CA VAL A 560 -6.34 22.68 -9.85
C VAL A 560 -6.04 21.88 -11.11
N VAL A 561 -6.55 22.33 -12.27
CA VAL A 561 -6.25 21.71 -13.55
C VAL A 561 -4.76 21.81 -13.86
N ALA A 562 -4.11 22.96 -13.62
CA ALA A 562 -2.67 23.12 -13.79
C ALA A 562 -1.85 22.15 -12.95
N ASN A 563 -2.25 21.89 -11.69
CA ASN A 563 -1.61 20.91 -10.81
C ASN A 563 -1.83 19.45 -11.24
N ALA A 564 -2.86 19.19 -12.05
CA ALA A 564 -3.16 17.88 -12.60
C ALA A 564 -2.46 17.56 -13.94
N ALA A 565 -1.67 18.51 -14.49
CA ALA A 565 -0.78 18.29 -15.65
C ALA A 565 0.60 17.81 -15.20
#